data_AF-A0A2A4YW59-F1
#
_entry.id   AF-A0A2A4YW59-F1
#
_cell.length_a   1.000
_cell.length_b   1.000
_cell.length_c   1.000
_cell.angle_alpha   90.00
_cell.angle_beta   90.00
_cell.angle_gamma   90.00
#
_symmetry.space_group_name_H-M   'P 1'
#
loop_
_entity.id
_entity.type
_entity.pdbx_description
1 polymer ?
#
loop_
_entity_poly.entity_id
_entity_poly.type
_entity_poly.pdbx_seq_one_letter_code
_entity_poly.pdbx_strand_id
1 'polypeptide(L)'
;MSSIALGLSVSKPLMALGLFGLLIVWLIDGNLKEKIKAFYNNKTALIISSIYLLTVLGFFWTSNLEFAIDDLRRKLPIFFIPFYVSGFSPITKKELHLLLKVFIAGVLISTFWSLFVYLGGLNINIVDKRDLSRFNSHIRFGLAIALTIFFCFYYFFHSQTIKKRVLWLGLSCWLITSLFLFSLFTGLVVFVITGVILLFVFGIRASKNSIIFSSILVFIALFLGGSFFLSSSIKDFNESNIPKTISEKPFTKEGNKYRKDKKTEESTLRENGYFVEKHISDKEFSDAWNNRSDINYEALDLKQNIIKFTLRRFITSKGLRKDAEAINSLSLKEIKAIENGVPNHRFLKKNDISIRIQQILWEHNSYLEGRSFNGHSVLMRWEYWKTAINIIKEDFLFGVGTGDVQDVFNEQFKLNKSRLENKYRLRTHNQFLAYGVSYGLIGLFWFIICLFYPFIKFRLYKNYIYFAFLSIIILSMISEDTLETQAGINLFAFFNTLFLLRLKENITN
;
A
#
# COMPACT_ATOMS: atom_id res chain seq x y z
N MET A 1 -13.14 9.63 21.76
CA MET A 1 -12.42 10.09 20.53
C MET A 1 -10.91 9.92 20.64
N SER A 2 -10.24 10.37 21.71
CA SER A 2 -8.79 10.23 21.87
C SER A 2 -8.30 8.78 21.77
N SER A 3 -9.02 7.83 22.35
CA SER A 3 -8.69 6.39 22.23
C SER A 3 -8.75 5.90 20.78
N ILE A 4 -9.70 6.40 19.97
CA ILE A 4 -9.75 6.09 18.53
C ILE A 4 -8.53 6.69 17.82
N ALA A 5 -8.23 7.97 18.06
CA ALA A 5 -7.08 8.65 17.48
C ALA A 5 -5.75 7.94 17.79
N LEU A 6 -5.56 7.50 19.04
CA LEU A 6 -4.36 6.75 19.44
C LEU A 6 -4.37 5.34 18.82
N GLY A 7 -5.49 4.62 18.95
CA GLY A 7 -5.67 3.23 18.50
C GLY A 7 -5.46 3.03 17.00
N LEU A 8 -5.76 4.04 16.18
CA LEU A 8 -5.51 4.02 14.74
C LEU A 8 -4.06 3.67 14.38
N SER A 9 -3.11 3.97 15.25
CA SER A 9 -1.68 3.74 15.02
C SER A 9 -1.11 2.61 15.87
N VAL A 10 -1.64 2.38 17.08
CA VAL A 10 -1.04 1.48 18.07
C VAL A 10 -1.87 0.24 18.42
N SER A 11 -3.20 0.21 18.20
CA SER A 11 -4.03 -0.91 18.66
C SER A 11 -5.45 -0.92 18.08
N LYS A 12 -5.81 -2.02 17.40
CA LYS A 12 -7.19 -2.27 16.93
C LYS A 12 -8.21 -2.36 18.08
N PRO A 13 -7.93 -3.11 19.18
CA PRO A 13 -8.81 -3.10 20.35
C PRO A 13 -9.07 -1.69 20.91
N LEU A 14 -8.05 -0.83 20.95
CA LEU A 14 -8.19 0.52 21.47
C LEU A 14 -9.13 1.39 20.61
N MET A 15 -9.16 1.18 19.28
CA MET A 15 -10.14 1.81 18.41
C MET A 15 -11.57 1.37 18.76
N ALA A 16 -11.78 0.06 18.92
CA ALA A 16 -13.10 -0.49 19.26
C ALA A 16 -13.58 0.03 20.62
N LEU A 17 -12.72 0.01 21.66
CA LEU A 17 -13.02 0.59 22.98
C LEU A 17 -13.37 2.07 22.88
N GLY A 18 -12.69 2.82 22.01
CA GLY A 18 -13.01 4.23 21.76
C GLY A 18 -14.39 4.45 21.14
N LEU A 19 -14.85 3.55 20.28
CA LEU A 19 -16.19 3.59 19.69
C LEU A 19 -17.27 3.21 20.70
N PHE A 20 -17.05 2.15 21.49
CA PHE A 20 -17.96 1.79 22.58
C PHE A 20 -18.05 2.89 23.65
N GLY A 21 -16.92 3.49 24.02
CA GLY A 21 -16.90 4.62 24.94
C GLY A 21 -17.67 5.83 24.40
N LEU A 22 -17.61 6.10 23.09
CA LEU A 22 -18.44 7.14 22.47
C LEU A 22 -19.93 6.84 22.60
N LEU A 23 -20.36 5.58 22.37
CA LEU A 23 -21.75 5.17 22.54
C LEU A 23 -22.21 5.36 24.00
N ILE A 24 -21.41 4.91 24.96
CA ILE A 24 -21.73 5.04 26.39
C ILE A 24 -21.92 6.51 26.76
N VAL A 25 -20.97 7.37 26.36
CA VAL A 25 -21.09 8.82 26.61
C VAL A 25 -22.31 9.40 25.90
N TRP A 26 -22.59 8.98 24.67
CA TRP A 26 -23.74 9.46 23.90
C TRP A 26 -25.07 9.15 24.60
N LEU A 27 -25.18 7.96 25.21
CA LEU A 27 -26.35 7.53 25.99
C LEU A 27 -26.45 8.27 27.33
N ILE A 28 -25.36 8.38 28.09
CA ILE A 28 -25.33 9.02 29.41
C ILE A 28 -25.63 10.51 29.32
N ASP A 29 -25.12 11.18 28.30
CA ASP A 29 -25.32 12.62 28.06
C ASP A 29 -26.78 12.97 27.69
N GLY A 30 -27.68 11.98 27.57
CA GLY A 30 -29.14 12.19 27.48
C GLY A 30 -29.59 12.91 26.20
N ASN A 31 -30.78 13.55 26.26
CA ASN A 31 -31.36 14.33 25.15
C ASN A 31 -31.44 13.58 23.80
N LEU A 32 -31.69 12.27 23.85
CA LEU A 32 -31.59 11.38 22.68
C LEU A 32 -32.40 11.86 21.47
N LYS A 33 -33.60 12.41 21.71
CA LYS A 33 -34.46 12.94 20.64
C LYS A 33 -33.80 14.10 19.88
N GLU A 34 -33.18 15.04 20.58
CA GLU A 34 -32.47 16.17 19.96
C GLU A 34 -31.19 15.70 19.26
N LYS A 35 -30.48 14.71 19.83
CA LYS A 35 -29.29 14.11 19.19
C LYS A 35 -29.62 13.43 17.86
N ILE A 36 -30.70 12.65 17.85
CA ILE A 36 -31.20 11.99 16.63
C ILE A 36 -31.62 13.05 15.61
N LYS A 37 -32.35 14.09 16.05
CA LYS A 37 -32.74 15.21 15.19
C LYS A 37 -31.52 15.96 14.62
N ALA A 38 -30.47 16.14 15.41
CA ALA A 38 -29.23 16.77 14.98
C ALA A 38 -28.54 15.98 13.86
N PHE A 39 -28.56 14.64 13.94
CA PHE A 39 -28.06 13.77 12.86
C PHE A 39 -28.83 13.97 11.55
N TYR A 40 -30.16 13.87 11.58
CA TYR A 40 -30.99 14.03 10.38
C TYR A 40 -30.95 15.44 9.79
N ASN A 41 -30.69 16.46 10.60
CA ASN A 41 -30.48 17.83 10.12
C ASN A 41 -29.05 18.08 9.58
N ASN A 42 -28.13 17.14 9.78
CA ASN A 42 -26.76 17.26 9.34
C ASN A 42 -26.53 16.55 8.00
N LYS A 43 -26.71 17.30 6.91
CA LYS A 43 -26.50 16.82 5.53
C LYS A 43 -25.15 16.12 5.34
N THR A 44 -24.10 16.60 6.00
CA THR A 44 -22.78 16.00 5.87
C THR A 44 -22.66 14.67 6.60
N ALA A 45 -23.23 14.56 7.81
CA ALA A 45 -23.31 13.28 8.52
C ALA A 45 -24.12 12.25 7.73
N LEU A 46 -25.23 12.67 7.13
CA LEU A 46 -26.08 11.82 6.28
C LEU A 46 -25.33 11.32 5.03
N ILE A 47 -24.60 12.18 4.33
CA ILE A 47 -23.84 11.80 3.13
C ILE A 47 -22.70 10.83 3.47
N ILE A 48 -22.02 10.99 4.60
CA ILE A 48 -20.98 10.03 5.00
C ILE A 48 -21.64 8.69 5.38
N SER A 49 -22.72 8.76 6.15
CA SER A 49 -23.45 7.57 6.62
C SER A 49 -24.12 6.79 5.49
N SER A 50 -24.48 7.46 4.39
CA SER A 50 -25.08 6.79 3.23
C SER A 50 -24.12 5.87 2.49
N ILE A 51 -22.80 5.97 2.72
CA ILE A 51 -21.83 4.98 2.24
C ILE A 51 -22.13 3.61 2.85
N TYR A 52 -22.51 3.57 4.14
CA TYR A 52 -22.90 2.33 4.82
C TYR A 52 -24.22 1.77 4.27
N LEU A 53 -25.14 2.65 3.83
CA LEU A 53 -26.41 2.22 3.23
C LEU A 53 -26.20 1.40 1.94
N LEU A 54 -25.12 1.63 1.19
CA LEU A 54 -24.81 0.78 0.03
C LEU A 54 -24.59 -0.67 0.47
N THR A 55 -23.85 -0.90 1.55
CA THR A 55 -23.60 -2.22 2.13
C THR A 55 -24.88 -2.86 2.67
N VAL A 56 -25.76 -2.07 3.29
CA VAL A 56 -27.08 -2.53 3.74
C VAL A 56 -27.97 -2.90 2.56
N LEU A 57 -27.98 -2.10 1.49
CA LEU A 57 -28.77 -2.42 0.30
C LEU A 57 -28.26 -3.69 -0.37
N GLY A 58 -26.94 -3.79 -0.61
CA GLY A 58 -26.30 -4.97 -1.21
C GLY A 58 -26.53 -6.28 -0.44
N PHE A 59 -26.92 -6.21 0.83
CA PHE A 59 -27.30 -7.37 1.62
C PHE A 59 -28.57 -8.06 1.08
N PHE A 60 -29.54 -7.31 0.52
CA PHE A 60 -30.85 -7.86 0.15
C PHE A 60 -30.83 -8.81 -1.05
N TRP A 61 -29.79 -8.79 -1.88
CA TRP A 61 -29.63 -9.68 -3.02
C TRP A 61 -28.34 -10.51 -2.97
N THR A 62 -27.80 -10.68 -1.76
CA THR A 62 -26.65 -11.54 -1.50
C THR A 62 -27.09 -12.96 -1.15
N SER A 63 -26.31 -13.96 -1.59
CA SER A 63 -26.47 -15.37 -1.20
C SER A 63 -25.60 -15.75 0.01
N ASN A 64 -24.36 -15.24 0.09
CA ASN A 64 -23.40 -15.49 1.16
C ASN A 64 -23.66 -14.56 2.37
N LEU A 65 -24.62 -14.97 3.20
CA LEU A 65 -25.06 -14.21 4.36
C LEU A 65 -23.97 -14.09 5.45
N GLU A 66 -23.13 -15.11 5.62
CA GLU A 66 -22.06 -15.10 6.62
C GLU A 66 -21.07 -13.96 6.34
N PHE A 67 -20.57 -13.88 5.11
CA PHE A 67 -19.67 -12.81 4.71
C PHE A 67 -20.35 -11.44 4.81
N ALA A 68 -21.60 -11.32 4.37
CA ALA A 68 -22.31 -10.05 4.37
C ALA A 68 -22.54 -9.50 5.78
N ILE A 69 -22.85 -10.36 6.76
CA ILE A 69 -22.99 -9.96 8.16
C ILE A 69 -21.64 -9.49 8.73
N ASP A 70 -20.54 -10.18 8.42
CA ASP A 70 -19.21 -9.75 8.84
C ASP A 70 -18.82 -8.41 8.22
N ASP A 71 -19.13 -8.19 6.94
CA ASP A 71 -18.86 -6.93 6.26
C ASP A 71 -19.69 -5.75 6.82
N LEU A 72 -21.00 -5.95 7.03
CA LEU A 72 -21.87 -4.99 7.70
C LEU A 72 -21.32 -4.60 9.08
N ARG A 73 -20.89 -5.60 9.87
CA ARG A 73 -20.31 -5.38 11.20
C ARG A 73 -19.03 -4.56 11.14
N ARG A 74 -18.16 -4.85 10.17
CA ARG A 74 -16.88 -4.18 9.98
C ARG A 74 -17.05 -2.71 9.57
N LYS A 75 -18.07 -2.43 8.75
CA LYS A 75 -18.37 -1.08 8.20
C LYS A 75 -19.26 -0.22 9.10
N LEU A 76 -19.74 -0.75 10.23
CA LEU A 76 -20.46 -0.01 11.26
C LEU A 76 -19.88 1.37 11.63
N PRO A 77 -18.55 1.55 11.76
CA PRO A 77 -18.00 2.86 12.09
C PRO A 77 -18.30 3.95 11.06
N ILE A 78 -18.53 3.61 9.78
CA ILE A 78 -18.90 4.56 8.71
C ILE A 78 -20.24 5.23 9.03
N PHE A 79 -21.18 4.51 9.65
CA PHE A 79 -22.47 5.04 10.08
C PHE A 79 -22.39 5.64 11.49
N PHE A 80 -21.89 4.85 12.46
CA PHE A 80 -22.00 5.21 13.87
C PHE A 80 -21.12 6.39 14.28
N ILE A 81 -19.95 6.59 13.65
CA ILE A 81 -19.11 7.74 13.98
C ILE A 81 -19.81 9.06 13.59
N PRO A 82 -20.26 9.29 12.33
CA PRO A 82 -21.06 10.47 12.00
C PRO A 82 -22.32 10.60 12.86
N PHE A 83 -23.02 9.50 13.12
CA PHE A 83 -24.23 9.47 13.95
C PHE A 83 -23.97 9.99 15.37
N TYR A 84 -23.02 9.40 16.09
CA TYR A 84 -22.70 9.83 17.45
C TYR A 84 -22.15 11.26 17.50
N VAL A 85 -21.20 11.59 16.62
CA VAL A 85 -20.55 12.91 16.65
C VAL A 85 -21.53 14.04 16.35
N SER A 86 -22.51 13.82 15.47
CA SER A 86 -23.54 14.82 15.17
C SER A 86 -24.48 15.14 16.34
N GLY A 87 -24.59 14.22 17.30
CA GLY A 87 -25.40 14.40 18.51
C GLY A 87 -24.66 15.06 19.67
N PHE A 88 -23.35 15.31 19.55
CA PHE A 88 -22.60 16.07 20.55
C PHE A 88 -22.53 17.55 20.19
N SER A 89 -22.10 18.37 21.15
CA SER A 89 -21.71 19.74 20.88
C SER A 89 -20.62 19.79 19.78
N PRO A 90 -20.61 20.82 18.93
CA PRO A 90 -19.58 20.98 17.91
C PRO A 90 -18.16 20.88 18.48
N ILE A 91 -17.28 20.20 17.75
CA ILE A 91 -15.90 20.00 18.17
C ILE A 91 -15.12 21.31 18.03
N THR A 92 -14.64 21.82 19.16
CA THR A 92 -13.88 23.06 19.20
C THR A 92 -12.53 22.93 18.47
N LYS A 93 -11.96 24.08 18.09
CA LYS A 93 -10.61 24.12 17.50
C LYS A 93 -9.55 23.47 18.41
N LYS A 94 -9.65 23.70 19.73
CA LYS A 94 -8.71 23.15 20.72
C LYS A 94 -8.79 21.62 20.76
N GLU A 95 -9.99 21.07 20.78
CA GLU A 95 -10.22 19.62 20.79
C GLU A 95 -9.75 18.95 19.50
N LEU A 96 -10.02 19.54 18.32
CA LEU A 96 -9.48 18.97 17.08
C LEU A 96 -7.94 18.94 17.11
N HIS A 97 -7.29 20.02 17.53
CA HIS A 97 -5.83 20.04 17.62
C HIS A 97 -5.29 19.05 18.66
N LEU A 98 -6.02 18.81 19.75
CA LEU A 98 -5.69 17.75 20.70
C LEU A 98 -5.76 16.37 20.04
N LEU A 99 -6.85 16.05 19.34
CA LEU A 99 -7.03 14.77 18.64
C LEU A 99 -5.94 14.54 17.57
N LEU A 100 -5.58 15.57 16.81
CA LEU A 100 -4.49 15.49 15.84
C LEU A 100 -3.14 15.21 16.53
N LYS A 101 -2.87 15.84 17.68
CA LYS A 101 -1.63 15.58 18.45
C LYS A 101 -1.61 14.20 19.08
N VAL A 102 -2.74 13.69 19.55
CA VAL A 102 -2.87 12.31 20.06
C VAL A 102 -2.59 11.30 18.94
N PHE A 103 -3.12 11.54 17.73
CA PHE A 103 -2.80 10.72 16.58
C PHE A 103 -1.31 10.77 16.22
N ILE A 104 -0.70 11.98 16.19
CA ILE A 104 0.75 12.14 15.96
C ILE A 104 1.54 11.35 17.00
N ALA A 105 1.19 11.44 18.29
CA ALA A 105 1.85 10.69 19.35
C ALA A 105 1.73 9.17 19.13
N GLY A 106 0.56 8.67 18.73
CA GLY A 106 0.36 7.27 18.38
C GLY A 106 1.27 6.80 17.23
N VAL A 107 1.38 7.58 16.16
CA VAL A 107 2.28 7.26 15.04
C VAL A 107 3.75 7.26 15.49
N LEU A 108 4.15 8.24 16.31
CA LEU A 108 5.50 8.30 16.85
C LEU A 108 5.83 7.05 17.69
N ILE A 109 4.94 6.66 18.60
CA ILE A 109 5.07 5.42 19.40
C ILE A 109 5.29 4.22 18.48
N SER A 110 4.48 4.08 17.44
CA SER A 110 4.63 2.98 16.47
C SER A 110 5.96 3.02 15.73
N THR A 111 6.43 4.21 15.30
CA THR A 111 7.74 4.33 14.63
C THR A 111 8.93 4.05 15.55
N PHE A 112 8.87 4.46 16.82
CA PHE A 112 9.93 4.15 17.78
C PHE A 112 9.90 2.68 18.20
N TRP A 113 8.72 2.06 18.28
CA TRP A 113 8.61 0.62 18.46
C TRP A 113 9.23 -0.14 17.28
N SER A 114 8.92 0.26 16.04
CA SER A 114 9.55 -0.33 14.85
C SER A 114 11.06 -0.13 14.86
N LEU A 115 11.57 1.02 15.31
CA LEU A 115 13.02 1.24 15.47
C LEU A 115 13.61 0.30 16.52
N PHE A 116 12.99 0.17 17.70
CA PHE A 116 13.44 -0.74 18.76
C PHE A 116 13.55 -2.18 18.25
N VAL A 117 12.53 -2.65 17.51
CA VAL A 117 12.54 -3.97 16.89
C VAL A 117 13.62 -4.08 15.83
N TYR A 118 13.76 -3.07 14.95
CA TYR A 118 14.78 -3.02 13.91
C TYR A 118 16.21 -3.05 14.46
N LEU A 119 16.45 -2.44 15.62
CA LEU A 119 17.74 -2.45 16.32
C LEU A 119 17.99 -3.74 17.13
N GLY A 120 17.14 -4.75 17.00
CA GLY A 120 17.30 -6.05 17.66
C GLY A 120 16.70 -6.12 19.06
N GLY A 121 15.86 -5.18 19.47
CA GLY A 121 15.26 -5.15 20.81
C GLY A 121 14.42 -6.37 21.19
N LEU A 122 13.98 -7.17 20.21
CA LEU A 122 13.28 -8.44 20.42
C LEU A 122 14.14 -9.68 20.12
N ASN A 123 15.41 -9.53 19.76
CA ASN A 123 16.30 -10.62 19.34
C ASN A 123 15.71 -11.53 18.24
N ILE A 124 14.91 -10.97 17.34
CA ILE A 124 14.32 -11.66 16.19
C ILE A 124 15.04 -11.25 14.92
N ASN A 125 15.27 -12.21 14.01
CA ASN A 125 15.85 -11.92 12.71
C ASN A 125 14.77 -11.36 11.77
N ILE A 126 14.91 -10.10 11.35
CA ILE A 126 13.95 -9.41 10.48
C ILE A 126 14.45 -9.50 9.05
N VAL A 127 13.85 -10.40 8.28
CA VAL A 127 14.19 -10.61 6.87
C VAL A 127 13.36 -9.69 5.98
N ASP A 128 12.05 -9.66 6.17
CA ASP A 128 11.17 -8.71 5.50
C ASP A 128 10.93 -7.50 6.40
N LYS A 129 11.41 -6.33 5.95
CA LYS A 129 11.20 -5.06 6.65
C LYS A 129 9.71 -4.71 6.84
N ARG A 130 8.80 -5.32 6.06
CA ARG A 130 7.35 -5.18 6.26
C ARG A 130 6.91 -5.65 7.65
N ASP A 131 7.63 -6.60 8.26
CA ASP A 131 7.31 -7.15 9.58
C ASP A 131 7.63 -6.17 10.74
N LEU A 132 8.26 -5.03 10.43
CA LEU A 132 8.44 -3.92 11.37
C LEU A 132 7.12 -3.23 11.69
N SER A 133 6.12 -3.35 10.82
CA SER A 133 4.77 -2.82 11.03
C SER A 133 3.94 -3.77 11.90
N ARG A 134 4.06 -3.63 13.23
CA ARG A 134 3.49 -4.60 14.19
C ARG A 134 2.01 -4.38 14.50
N PHE A 135 1.58 -3.13 14.60
CA PHE A 135 0.22 -2.80 15.04
C PHE A 135 -0.80 -2.79 13.89
N ASN A 136 -0.32 -2.53 12.67
CA ASN A 136 -1.11 -2.41 11.45
C ASN A 136 -0.28 -2.90 10.27
N SER A 137 -0.91 -3.18 9.13
CA SER A 137 -0.16 -3.55 7.92
C SER A 137 0.79 -2.44 7.50
N HIS A 138 1.91 -2.81 6.87
CA HIS A 138 2.95 -1.90 6.39
C HIS A 138 2.39 -0.77 5.50
N ILE A 139 1.35 -1.06 4.72
CA ILE A 139 0.67 -0.05 3.89
C ILE A 139 -0.05 0.98 4.77
N ARG A 140 -0.89 0.53 5.71
CA ARG A 140 -1.63 1.43 6.61
C ARG A 140 -0.69 2.23 7.50
N PHE A 141 0.40 1.61 7.96
CA PHE A 141 1.43 2.28 8.74
C PHE A 141 2.12 3.39 7.94
N GLY A 142 2.52 3.10 6.69
CA GLY A 142 3.09 4.12 5.80
C GLY A 142 2.13 5.28 5.51
N LEU A 143 0.84 5.00 5.32
CA LEU A 143 -0.19 6.03 5.11
C LEU A 143 -0.40 6.90 6.37
N ALA A 144 -0.38 6.30 7.56
CA ALA A 144 -0.48 7.02 8.83
C ALA A 144 0.72 7.95 9.05
N ILE A 145 1.94 7.48 8.71
CA ILE A 145 3.15 8.31 8.74
C ILE A 145 3.03 9.47 7.74
N ALA A 146 2.62 9.20 6.50
CA ALA A 146 2.43 10.23 5.48
C ALA A 146 1.46 11.33 5.94
N LEU A 147 0.29 10.94 6.48
CA LEU A 147 -0.69 11.87 7.04
C LEU A 147 -0.12 12.70 8.20
N THR A 148 0.64 12.05 9.08
CA THR A 148 1.29 12.70 10.23
C THR A 148 2.32 13.74 9.81
N ILE A 149 3.10 13.48 8.75
CA ILE A 149 4.04 14.45 8.20
C ILE A 149 3.31 15.73 7.76
N PHE A 150 2.17 15.61 7.08
CA PHE A 150 1.36 16.79 6.71
C PHE A 150 0.79 17.51 7.93
N PHE A 151 0.38 16.80 8.99
CA PHE A 151 0.00 17.47 10.24
C PHE A 151 1.16 18.20 10.90
N CYS A 152 2.37 17.63 10.89
CA CYS A 152 3.59 18.30 11.37
C CYS A 152 3.92 19.55 10.55
N PHE A 153 3.80 19.50 9.21
CA PHE A 153 3.96 20.67 8.34
C PHE A 153 2.93 21.76 8.65
N TYR A 154 1.66 21.38 8.86
CA TYR A 154 0.65 22.33 9.30
C TYR A 154 1.09 23.06 10.58
N TYR A 155 1.51 22.32 11.61
CA TYR A 155 1.95 22.94 12.87
C TYR A 155 3.25 23.72 12.74
N PHE A 156 4.17 23.32 11.85
CA PHE A 156 5.39 24.07 11.55
C PHE A 156 5.06 25.48 11.03
N PHE A 157 4.22 25.58 9.98
CA PHE A 157 3.88 26.87 9.37
C PHE A 157 3.02 27.77 10.28
N HIS A 158 2.24 27.19 11.20
CA HIS A 158 1.38 27.94 12.12
C HIS A 158 2.02 28.21 13.49
N SER A 159 3.26 27.74 13.73
CA SER A 159 3.95 27.98 14.99
C SER A 159 4.59 29.37 15.04
N GLN A 160 4.32 30.10 16.13
CA GLN A 160 4.87 31.44 16.38
C GLN A 160 6.32 31.42 16.90
N THR A 161 6.70 30.38 17.64
CA THR A 161 8.02 30.28 18.28
C THR A 161 8.98 29.38 17.50
N ILE A 162 10.24 29.78 17.37
CA ILE A 162 11.28 28.98 16.72
C ILE A 162 11.43 27.59 17.35
N LYS A 163 11.36 27.46 18.69
CA LYS A 163 11.44 26.17 19.40
C LYS A 163 10.39 25.16 18.90
N LYS A 164 9.13 25.61 18.73
CA LYS A 164 8.06 24.77 18.17
C LYS A 164 8.30 24.44 16.70
N ARG A 165 8.81 25.37 15.90
CA ARG A 165 9.15 25.11 14.49
C ARG A 165 10.24 24.03 14.37
N VAL A 166 11.31 24.15 15.16
CA VAL A 166 12.39 23.15 15.21
C VAL A 166 11.85 21.79 15.65
N LEU A 167 10.97 21.74 16.67
CA LEU A 167 10.32 20.50 17.09
C LEU A 167 9.54 19.83 15.93
N TRP A 168 8.64 20.57 15.28
CA TRP A 168 7.82 20.01 14.20
C TRP A 168 8.66 19.61 12.98
N LEU A 169 9.72 20.37 12.67
CA LEU A 169 10.67 20.02 11.62
C LEU A 169 11.43 18.72 11.96
N GLY A 170 11.91 18.59 13.19
CA GLY A 170 12.58 17.38 13.67
C GLY A 170 11.68 16.15 13.60
N LEU A 171 10.41 16.29 14.00
CA LEU A 171 9.41 15.21 13.88
C LEU A 171 9.13 14.86 12.41
N SER A 172 8.98 15.84 11.52
CA SER A 172 8.83 15.59 10.09
C SER A 172 10.04 14.85 9.51
N CYS A 173 11.27 15.27 9.86
CA CYS A 173 12.49 14.61 9.42
C CYS A 173 12.56 13.15 9.90
N TRP A 174 12.24 12.89 11.18
CA TRP A 174 12.16 11.53 11.72
C TRP A 174 11.15 10.66 10.97
N LEU A 175 9.96 11.18 10.71
CA LEU A 175 8.89 10.45 10.03
C LEU A 175 9.22 10.17 8.56
N ILE A 176 9.84 11.13 7.85
CA ILE A 176 10.34 10.92 6.49
C ILE A 176 11.41 9.84 6.49
N THR A 177 12.39 9.91 7.39
CA THR A 177 13.43 8.88 7.55
C THR A 177 12.82 7.51 7.84
N SER A 178 11.77 7.44 8.67
CA SER A 178 11.07 6.18 8.98
C SER A 178 10.44 5.53 7.75
N LEU A 179 9.92 6.32 6.79
CA LEU A 179 9.40 5.77 5.52
C LEU A 179 10.48 5.03 4.73
N PHE A 180 11.72 5.53 4.72
CA PHE A 180 12.85 4.89 4.05
C PHE A 180 13.43 3.74 4.88
N LEU A 181 13.66 3.95 6.18
CA LEU A 181 14.28 3.00 7.08
C LEU A 181 13.51 1.67 7.11
N PHE A 182 12.18 1.76 7.19
CA PHE A 182 11.28 0.61 7.23
C PHE A 182 10.74 0.19 5.85
N SER A 183 11.28 0.76 4.76
CA SER A 183 10.93 0.44 3.37
C SER A 183 9.41 0.51 3.08
N LEU A 184 8.73 1.55 3.59
CA LEU A 184 7.28 1.77 3.45
C LEU A 184 6.95 2.47 2.12
N PHE A 185 7.18 1.76 1.01
CA PHE A 185 7.11 2.31 -0.35
C PHE A 185 5.77 2.98 -0.69
N THR A 186 4.62 2.36 -0.37
CA THR A 186 3.31 2.96 -0.65
C THR A 186 3.12 4.27 0.12
N GLY A 187 3.56 4.33 1.38
CA GLY A 187 3.52 5.56 2.18
C GLY A 187 4.37 6.67 1.57
N LEU A 188 5.57 6.34 1.09
CA LEU A 188 6.46 7.28 0.40
C LEU A 188 5.84 7.82 -0.89
N VAL A 189 5.32 6.95 -1.75
CA VAL A 189 4.67 7.35 -3.01
C VAL A 189 3.47 8.26 -2.75
N VAL A 190 2.61 7.89 -1.80
CA VAL A 190 1.42 8.69 -1.44
C VAL A 190 1.81 10.03 -0.81
N PHE A 191 2.85 10.06 0.03
CA PHE A 191 3.40 11.31 0.57
C PHE A 191 3.88 12.25 -0.53
N VAL A 192 4.70 11.75 -1.47
CA VAL A 192 5.24 12.55 -2.58
C VAL A 192 4.12 13.07 -3.47
N ILE A 193 3.22 12.20 -3.94
CA ILE A 193 2.12 12.60 -4.82
C ILE A 193 1.20 13.62 -4.14
N THR A 194 0.84 13.39 -2.87
CA THR A 194 0.02 14.34 -2.11
C THR A 194 0.75 15.67 -1.95
N GLY A 195 2.05 15.65 -1.66
CA GLY A 195 2.87 16.86 -1.55
C GLY A 195 2.88 17.67 -2.84
N VAL A 196 3.07 17.01 -3.99
CA VAL A 196 3.03 17.64 -5.32
C VAL A 196 1.65 18.23 -5.62
N ILE A 197 0.57 17.49 -5.34
CA ILE A 197 -0.80 17.99 -5.52
C ILE A 197 -1.04 19.24 -4.67
N LEU A 198 -0.67 19.22 -3.38
CA LEU A 198 -0.85 20.35 -2.48
C LEU A 198 -0.01 21.55 -2.91
N LEU A 199 1.26 21.35 -3.25
CA LEU A 199 2.14 22.41 -3.74
C LEU A 199 1.58 23.08 -5.00
N PHE A 200 1.09 22.28 -5.95
CA PHE A 200 0.45 22.81 -7.15
C PHE A 200 -0.83 23.58 -6.81
N VAL A 201 -1.76 22.97 -6.07
CA VAL A 201 -3.07 23.53 -5.71
C VAL A 201 -2.97 24.81 -4.89
N PHE A 202 -2.13 24.85 -3.87
CA PHE A 202 -1.96 26.04 -3.02
C PHE A 202 -1.05 27.07 -3.71
N GLY A 203 -0.08 26.61 -4.49
CA GLY A 203 0.81 27.46 -5.27
C GLY A 203 0.10 28.30 -6.32
N ILE A 204 -0.76 27.69 -7.15
CA ILE A 204 -1.56 28.41 -8.17
C ILE A 204 -2.61 29.36 -7.56
N ARG A 205 -2.90 29.21 -6.27
CA ARG A 205 -3.82 30.07 -5.51
C ARG A 205 -3.09 31.15 -4.71
N ALA A 206 -1.77 31.22 -4.78
CA ALA A 206 -1.01 32.25 -4.10
C ALA A 206 -1.29 33.63 -4.72
N SER A 207 -1.23 34.69 -3.90
CA SER A 207 -1.44 36.07 -4.40
C SER A 207 -0.27 36.62 -5.21
N LYS A 208 0.94 36.06 -5.04
CA LYS A 208 2.15 36.53 -5.72
C LYS A 208 2.42 35.68 -6.96
N ASN A 209 2.54 36.33 -8.12
CA ASN A 209 2.86 35.66 -9.40
C ASN A 209 4.14 34.83 -9.32
N SER A 210 5.16 35.28 -8.58
CA SER A 210 6.41 34.51 -8.39
C SER A 210 6.18 33.15 -7.73
N ILE A 211 5.25 33.04 -6.77
CA ILE A 211 4.92 31.77 -6.11
C ILE A 211 4.15 30.86 -7.07
N ILE A 212 3.22 31.43 -7.86
CA ILE A 212 2.48 30.69 -8.89
C ILE A 212 3.46 30.07 -9.90
N PHE A 213 4.32 30.90 -10.51
CA PHE A 213 5.32 30.45 -11.48
C PHE A 213 6.27 29.41 -10.89
N SER A 214 6.77 29.64 -9.67
CA SER A 214 7.63 28.68 -8.97
C SER A 214 6.94 27.34 -8.75
N SER A 215 5.67 27.35 -8.36
CA SER A 215 4.91 26.13 -8.08
C SER A 215 4.63 25.33 -9.36
N ILE A 216 4.32 26.01 -10.47
CA ILE A 216 4.15 25.39 -11.78
C ILE A 216 5.49 24.81 -12.26
N LEU A 217 6.58 25.56 -12.13
CA LEU A 217 7.92 25.10 -12.52
C LEU A 217 8.35 23.86 -11.73
N VAL A 218 8.14 23.85 -10.41
CA VAL A 218 8.43 22.69 -9.55
C VAL A 218 7.59 21.50 -9.96
N PHE A 219 6.29 21.69 -10.24
CA PHE A 219 5.42 20.61 -10.72
C PHE A 219 5.92 20.02 -12.05
N ILE A 220 6.25 20.87 -13.03
CA ILE A 220 6.79 20.44 -14.33
C ILE A 220 8.14 19.73 -14.15
N ALA A 221 9.04 20.28 -13.34
CA ALA A 221 10.35 19.68 -13.09
C ALA A 221 10.25 18.29 -12.45
N LEU A 222 9.35 18.11 -11.47
CA LEU A 222 9.12 16.81 -10.84
C LEU A 222 8.48 15.81 -11.83
N PHE A 223 7.53 16.26 -12.65
CA PHE A 223 6.90 15.41 -13.67
C PHE A 223 7.91 14.96 -14.74
N LEU A 224 8.70 15.88 -15.30
CA LEU A 224 9.72 15.59 -16.29
C LEU A 224 10.84 14.73 -15.71
N GLY A 225 11.32 15.05 -14.50
CA GLY A 225 12.36 14.27 -13.81
C GLY A 225 11.90 12.84 -13.50
N GLY A 226 10.66 12.67 -13.03
CA GLY A 226 10.07 11.35 -12.81
C GLY A 226 9.91 10.56 -14.11
N SER A 227 9.44 11.20 -15.18
CA SER A 227 9.28 10.58 -16.50
C SER A 227 10.63 10.17 -17.10
N PHE A 228 11.65 11.02 -16.98
CA PHE A 228 13.01 10.72 -17.42
C PHE A 228 13.61 9.55 -16.62
N PHE A 229 13.47 9.56 -15.30
CA PHE A 229 13.95 8.47 -14.44
C PHE A 229 13.29 7.12 -14.79
N LEU A 230 11.97 7.13 -15.03
CA LEU A 230 11.25 5.93 -15.45
C LEU A 230 11.71 5.44 -16.83
N SER A 231 11.83 6.36 -17.81
CA SER A 231 12.32 6.04 -19.16
C SER A 231 13.74 5.47 -19.12
N SER A 232 14.65 6.08 -18.33
CA SER A 232 16.01 5.58 -18.12
C SER A 232 16.01 4.19 -17.47
N SER A 233 15.12 3.94 -16.50
CA SER A 233 14.99 2.62 -15.85
C SER A 233 14.46 1.54 -16.81
N ILE A 234 13.51 1.90 -17.68
CA ILE A 234 12.99 1.02 -18.72
C ILE A 234 14.07 0.70 -19.75
N LYS A 235 14.81 1.71 -20.20
CA LYS A 235 15.94 1.55 -21.12
C LYS A 235 17.02 0.64 -20.53
N ASP A 236 17.46 0.90 -19.30
CA ASP A 236 18.43 0.07 -18.58
C ASP A 236 17.97 -1.39 -18.44
N PHE A 237 16.68 -1.61 -18.16
CA PHE A 237 16.11 -2.96 -18.10
C PHE A 237 16.15 -3.64 -19.47
N ASN A 238 15.64 -2.98 -20.51
CA ASN A 238 15.57 -3.52 -21.87
C ASN A 238 16.97 -3.84 -22.42
N GLU A 239 17.92 -2.91 -22.30
CA GLU A 239 19.32 -3.12 -22.71
C GLU A 239 19.95 -4.29 -21.95
N SER A 240 19.66 -4.40 -20.65
CA SER A 240 20.16 -5.51 -19.86
C SER A 240 19.52 -6.85 -20.22
N ASN A 241 18.31 -6.89 -20.78
CA ASN A 241 17.60 -8.13 -21.10
C ASN A 241 17.87 -8.65 -22.52
N ILE A 242 18.66 -7.92 -23.32
CA ILE A 242 19.12 -8.36 -24.65
C ILE A 242 19.86 -9.71 -24.49
N PRO A 243 19.48 -10.77 -25.23
CA PRO A 243 20.10 -12.08 -25.12
C PRO A 243 21.63 -12.03 -25.29
N LYS A 244 22.33 -12.68 -24.37
CA LYS A 244 23.78 -12.85 -24.39
C LYS A 244 24.11 -14.33 -24.39
N THR A 245 25.08 -14.69 -25.21
CA THR A 245 25.58 -16.07 -25.34
C THR A 245 26.86 -16.22 -24.54
N ILE A 246 26.93 -17.30 -23.78
CA ILE A 246 28.17 -17.77 -23.15
C ILE A 246 28.74 -18.85 -24.07
N SER A 247 30.04 -18.84 -24.33
CA SER A 247 30.67 -19.87 -25.18
C SER A 247 30.34 -21.28 -24.70
N GLU A 248 29.95 -22.17 -25.60
CA GLU A 248 29.64 -23.55 -25.22
C GLU A 248 30.91 -24.27 -24.77
N LYS A 249 30.83 -24.92 -23.60
CA LYS A 249 31.83 -25.87 -23.11
C LYS A 249 31.11 -27.16 -22.75
N PRO A 250 31.58 -28.33 -23.20
CA PRO A 250 30.91 -29.59 -22.92
C PRO A 250 31.04 -30.02 -21.45
N PHE A 251 32.15 -29.66 -20.81
CA PHE A 251 32.48 -30.07 -19.45
C PHE A 251 32.85 -28.88 -18.56
N THR A 252 32.65 -29.06 -17.26
CA THR A 252 33.08 -28.16 -16.18
C THR A 252 34.58 -28.37 -15.92
N LYS A 253 35.19 -27.52 -15.10
CA LYS A 253 36.60 -27.68 -14.69
C LYS A 253 36.84 -28.98 -13.92
N GLU A 254 35.81 -29.49 -13.24
CA GLU A 254 35.84 -30.76 -12.50
C GLU A 254 35.47 -31.97 -13.38
N GLY A 255 35.23 -31.77 -14.68
CA GLY A 255 34.94 -32.83 -15.63
C GLY A 255 33.48 -33.26 -15.71
N ASN A 256 32.55 -32.58 -15.03
CA ASN A 256 31.12 -32.88 -15.09
C ASN A 256 30.49 -32.31 -16.37
N LYS A 257 29.45 -32.97 -16.89
CA LYS A 257 28.70 -32.47 -18.05
C LYS A 257 27.68 -31.42 -17.64
N TYR A 258 27.52 -30.39 -18.46
CA TYR A 258 26.36 -29.50 -18.33
C TYR A 258 25.09 -30.21 -18.81
N ARG A 259 24.00 -30.04 -18.06
CA ARG A 259 22.68 -30.58 -18.40
C ARG A 259 22.22 -30.05 -19.75
N LYS A 260 21.79 -30.97 -20.62
CA LYS A 260 21.12 -30.71 -21.88
C LYS A 260 19.82 -31.50 -21.87
N ASP A 261 18.74 -30.82 -21.51
CA ASP A 261 17.38 -31.36 -21.54
C ASP A 261 16.46 -30.37 -22.26
N LYS A 262 15.25 -30.84 -22.61
CA LYS A 262 14.24 -30.03 -23.30
C LYS A 262 13.97 -28.71 -22.57
N LYS A 263 13.91 -28.74 -21.23
CA LYS A 263 13.71 -27.55 -20.39
C LYS A 263 14.82 -26.52 -20.57
N THR A 264 16.07 -26.98 -20.66
CA THR A 264 17.26 -26.14 -20.84
C THR A 264 17.31 -25.51 -22.23
N GLU A 265 16.87 -26.25 -23.25
CA GLU A 265 16.86 -25.81 -24.65
C GLU A 265 15.74 -24.80 -24.93
N GLU A 266 14.53 -25.05 -24.41
CA GLU A 266 13.33 -24.25 -24.67
C GLU A 266 13.18 -23.04 -23.73
N SER A 267 13.96 -22.95 -22.65
CA SER A 267 13.80 -21.87 -21.66
C SER A 267 14.16 -20.50 -22.21
N THR A 268 13.22 -19.56 -22.10
CA THR A 268 13.40 -18.14 -22.41
C THR A 268 13.72 -17.28 -21.18
N LEU A 269 13.79 -17.90 -20.00
CA LEU A 269 14.01 -17.21 -18.74
C LEU A 269 15.40 -16.61 -18.68
N ARG A 270 15.46 -15.28 -18.49
CA ARG A 270 16.70 -14.49 -18.55
C ARG A 270 16.93 -13.68 -17.28
N GLU A 271 18.21 -13.49 -16.97
CA GLU A 271 18.73 -12.52 -16.00
C GLU A 271 19.89 -11.76 -16.64
N ASN A 272 19.77 -10.44 -16.78
CA ASN A 272 20.77 -9.58 -17.43
C ASN A 272 21.23 -10.10 -18.82
N GLY A 273 20.30 -10.72 -19.56
CA GLY A 273 20.51 -11.22 -20.92
C GLY A 273 20.97 -12.67 -20.98
N TYR A 274 21.40 -13.26 -19.87
CA TYR A 274 21.84 -14.65 -19.80
C TYR A 274 20.70 -15.59 -19.43
N PHE A 275 20.70 -16.81 -19.96
CA PHE A 275 19.64 -17.79 -19.75
C PHE A 275 19.78 -18.52 -18.41
N VAL A 276 18.70 -18.54 -17.63
CA VAL A 276 18.68 -19.10 -16.26
C VAL A 276 18.74 -20.63 -16.26
N GLU A 277 18.14 -21.31 -17.24
CA GLU A 277 18.13 -22.78 -17.28
C GLU A 277 19.33 -23.38 -18.04
N LYS A 278 20.20 -22.56 -18.66
CA LYS A 278 21.38 -23.04 -19.42
C LYS A 278 22.66 -23.16 -18.59
N HIS A 279 23.57 -24.04 -19.01
CA HIS A 279 24.89 -24.26 -18.42
C HIS A 279 24.84 -24.63 -16.93
N ILE A 280 24.08 -25.68 -16.60
CA ILE A 280 23.90 -26.15 -15.22
C ILE A 280 24.56 -27.51 -15.02
N SER A 281 25.44 -27.62 -14.05
CA SER A 281 25.97 -28.89 -13.55
C SER A 281 25.43 -29.10 -12.13
N ASP A 282 24.24 -29.74 -12.03
CA ASP A 282 23.42 -29.69 -10.81
C ASP A 282 24.15 -30.22 -9.55
N LYS A 283 24.89 -31.34 -9.67
CA LYS A 283 25.56 -31.99 -8.53
C LYS A 283 26.64 -31.09 -7.92
N GLU A 284 27.69 -30.78 -8.69
CA GLU A 284 28.81 -29.96 -8.20
C GLU A 284 28.34 -28.55 -7.77
N PHE A 285 27.31 -27.98 -8.43
CA PHE A 285 26.76 -26.69 -8.08
C PHE A 285 26.06 -26.71 -6.71
N SER A 286 25.30 -27.78 -6.43
CA SER A 286 24.64 -27.96 -5.14
C SER A 286 25.63 -28.30 -4.02
N ASP A 287 26.60 -29.17 -4.29
CA ASP A 287 27.61 -29.59 -3.32
C ASP A 287 28.50 -28.39 -2.91
N ALA A 288 28.95 -27.59 -3.89
CA ALA A 288 29.73 -26.39 -3.64
C ALA A 288 28.94 -25.35 -2.82
N TRP A 289 27.63 -25.21 -3.05
CA TRP A 289 26.78 -24.31 -2.27
C TRP A 289 26.66 -24.76 -0.81
N ASN A 290 26.35 -26.05 -0.59
CA ASN A 290 26.20 -26.61 0.75
C ASN A 290 27.50 -26.53 1.58
N ASN A 291 28.67 -26.48 0.92
CA ASN A 291 29.96 -26.29 1.59
C ASN A 291 30.25 -24.83 1.97
N ARG A 292 29.51 -23.87 1.40
CA ARG A 292 29.78 -22.42 1.51
C ARG A 292 28.71 -21.65 2.27
N SER A 293 27.49 -22.19 2.38
CA SER A 293 26.34 -21.55 3.02
C SER A 293 25.77 -22.42 4.13
N ASP A 294 25.25 -21.78 5.17
CA ASP A 294 24.53 -22.45 6.26
C ASP A 294 23.11 -22.89 5.84
N ILE A 295 22.61 -22.40 4.69
CA ILE A 295 21.30 -22.77 4.14
C ILE A 295 21.51 -23.80 3.03
N ASN A 296 20.98 -25.01 3.24
CA ASN A 296 21.04 -26.10 2.26
C ASN A 296 20.40 -25.70 0.91
N TYR A 297 20.96 -26.18 -0.20
CA TYR A 297 20.53 -25.91 -1.58
C TYR A 297 19.04 -26.17 -1.87
N GLU A 298 18.43 -27.13 -1.19
CA GLU A 298 16.99 -27.45 -1.34
C GLU A 298 16.11 -26.79 -0.27
N ALA A 299 16.70 -26.09 0.70
CA ALA A 299 15.98 -25.38 1.73
C ALA A 299 15.40 -24.04 1.24
N LEU A 300 14.59 -23.43 2.10
CA LEU A 300 14.07 -22.09 1.88
C LEU A 300 15.12 -21.06 2.27
N ASP A 301 15.28 -20.06 1.41
CA ASP A 301 15.96 -18.81 1.75
C ASP A 301 15.15 -18.05 2.83
N LEU A 302 15.75 -17.00 3.38
CA LEU A 302 15.15 -16.24 4.47
C LEU A 302 13.83 -15.56 4.06
N LYS A 303 13.57 -15.41 2.75
CA LYS A 303 12.32 -14.88 2.17
C LYS A 303 11.32 -15.98 1.79
N GLN A 304 11.53 -17.20 2.25
CA GLN A 304 10.64 -18.35 1.98
C GLN A 304 10.60 -18.79 0.51
N ASN A 305 11.62 -18.47 -0.29
CA ASN A 305 11.77 -19.04 -1.64
C ASN A 305 12.76 -20.21 -1.61
N ILE A 306 12.59 -21.22 -2.46
CA ILE A 306 13.55 -22.32 -2.54
C ILE A 306 14.89 -21.77 -3.06
N ILE A 307 15.96 -21.94 -2.29
CA ILE A 307 17.22 -21.21 -2.49
C ILE A 307 17.88 -21.51 -3.84
N LYS A 308 17.72 -22.73 -4.36
CA LYS A 308 18.22 -23.10 -5.69
C LYS A 308 17.76 -22.15 -6.80
N PHE A 309 16.53 -21.63 -6.73
CA PHE A 309 16.03 -20.71 -7.74
C PHE A 309 16.67 -19.32 -7.60
N THR A 310 16.81 -18.83 -6.37
CA THR A 310 17.51 -17.56 -6.08
C THR A 310 18.97 -17.64 -6.52
N LEU A 311 19.67 -18.71 -6.16
CA LEU A 311 21.08 -18.94 -6.48
C LEU A 311 21.32 -19.05 -7.99
N ARG A 312 20.52 -19.85 -8.70
CA ARG A 312 20.62 -19.98 -10.17
C ARG A 312 20.45 -18.63 -10.85
N ARG A 313 19.45 -17.84 -10.44
CA ARG A 313 19.23 -16.49 -10.99
C ARG A 313 20.40 -15.56 -10.66
N PHE A 314 20.93 -15.59 -9.44
CA PHE A 314 22.03 -14.74 -9.03
C PHE A 314 23.30 -15.01 -9.85
N ILE A 315 23.69 -16.27 -10.00
CA ILE A 315 24.84 -16.69 -10.81
C ILE A 315 24.63 -16.35 -12.29
N THR A 316 23.42 -16.59 -12.82
CA THR A 316 23.06 -16.19 -14.19
C THR A 316 23.22 -14.69 -14.39
N SER A 317 22.79 -13.89 -13.42
CA SER A 317 22.85 -12.43 -13.51
C SER A 317 24.29 -11.92 -13.65
N LYS A 318 25.29 -12.67 -13.15
CA LYS A 318 26.74 -12.39 -13.28
C LYS A 318 27.34 -12.85 -14.62
N GLY A 319 26.58 -13.58 -15.45
CA GLY A 319 27.07 -14.16 -16.71
C GLY A 319 27.95 -15.39 -16.51
N LEU A 320 27.83 -16.06 -15.37
CA LEU A 320 28.62 -17.25 -15.04
C LEU A 320 27.83 -18.53 -15.36
N ARG A 321 28.57 -19.63 -15.57
CA ARG A 321 27.99 -20.99 -15.65
C ARG A 321 27.61 -21.44 -14.24
N LYS A 322 26.63 -22.33 -14.08
CA LYS A 322 26.21 -22.83 -12.77
C LYS A 322 26.96 -24.12 -12.45
N ASP A 323 28.22 -23.92 -12.07
CA ASP A 323 29.21 -24.91 -11.70
C ASP A 323 29.84 -24.59 -10.33
N ALA A 324 30.67 -25.49 -9.81
CA ALA A 324 31.35 -25.29 -8.53
C ALA A 324 32.29 -24.06 -8.55
N GLU A 325 32.91 -23.76 -9.69
CA GLU A 325 33.79 -22.60 -9.87
C GLU A 325 33.04 -21.28 -9.63
N ALA A 326 31.83 -21.14 -10.18
CA ALA A 326 31.01 -19.96 -9.97
C ALA A 326 30.62 -19.77 -8.50
N ILE A 327 30.29 -20.86 -7.78
CA ILE A 327 29.99 -20.79 -6.34
C ILE A 327 31.22 -20.40 -5.53
N ASN A 328 32.36 -21.01 -5.81
CA ASN A 328 33.61 -20.73 -5.12
C ASN A 328 34.09 -19.28 -5.35
N SER A 329 33.70 -18.66 -6.47
CA SER A 329 33.98 -17.25 -6.77
C SER A 329 33.11 -16.24 -5.99
N LEU A 330 32.06 -16.69 -5.30
CA LEU A 330 31.16 -15.79 -4.57
C LEU A 330 31.86 -15.19 -3.33
N SER A 331 31.70 -13.89 -3.14
CA SER A 331 32.11 -13.25 -1.89
C SER A 331 31.12 -13.56 -0.76
N LEU A 332 31.55 -13.42 0.51
CA LEU A 332 30.67 -13.57 1.67
C LEU A 332 29.45 -12.63 1.62
N LYS A 333 29.62 -11.42 1.07
CA LYS A 333 28.51 -10.46 0.88
C LYS A 333 27.47 -10.99 -0.11
N GLU A 334 27.89 -11.69 -1.16
CA GLU A 334 27.00 -12.25 -2.16
C GLU A 334 26.27 -13.49 -1.64
N ILE A 335 26.96 -14.36 -0.89
CA ILE A 335 26.33 -15.52 -0.22
C ILE A 335 25.20 -15.03 0.69
N LYS A 336 25.49 -14.08 1.58
CA LYS A 336 24.47 -13.47 2.45
C LYS A 336 23.32 -12.82 1.66
N ALA A 337 23.61 -12.23 0.51
CA ALA A 337 22.55 -11.65 -0.33
C ALA A 337 21.63 -12.71 -0.93
N ILE A 338 22.20 -13.83 -1.39
CA ILE A 338 21.44 -14.97 -1.92
C ILE A 338 20.58 -15.60 -0.80
N GLU A 339 21.15 -15.79 0.39
CA GLU A 339 20.41 -16.27 1.58
C GLU A 339 19.26 -15.33 1.96
N ASN A 340 19.40 -14.02 1.72
CA ASN A 340 18.36 -13.02 1.88
C ASN A 340 17.40 -12.89 0.67
N GLY A 341 17.44 -13.85 -0.26
CA GLY A 341 16.53 -13.89 -1.40
C GLY A 341 16.78 -12.78 -2.42
N VAL A 342 18.04 -12.38 -2.65
CA VAL A 342 18.42 -11.46 -3.74
C VAL A 342 18.78 -12.27 -4.98
N PRO A 343 17.99 -12.23 -6.07
CA PRO A 343 18.21 -13.07 -7.25
C PRO A 343 19.10 -12.43 -8.32
N ASN A 344 19.53 -11.17 -8.16
CA ASN A 344 20.29 -10.45 -9.18
C ASN A 344 21.40 -9.61 -8.54
N HIS A 345 22.64 -9.81 -8.95
CA HIS A 345 23.81 -9.15 -8.36
C HIS A 345 23.78 -7.62 -8.55
N ARG A 346 23.09 -7.10 -9.59
CA ARG A 346 22.96 -5.65 -9.82
C ARG A 346 22.18 -4.96 -8.69
N PHE A 347 21.31 -5.70 -7.99
CA PHE A 347 20.54 -5.17 -6.86
C PHE A 347 21.45 -4.79 -5.67
N LEU A 348 22.66 -5.34 -5.57
CA LEU A 348 23.62 -4.97 -4.52
C LEU A 348 24.20 -3.55 -4.67
N LYS A 349 24.04 -2.95 -5.85
CA LYS A 349 24.59 -1.62 -6.19
C LYS A 349 23.51 -0.57 -6.45
N LYS A 350 22.23 -0.98 -6.49
CA LYS A 350 21.09 -0.10 -6.80
C LYS A 350 20.36 0.30 -5.52
N ASN A 351 19.67 1.45 -5.57
CA ASN A 351 18.78 1.87 -4.49
C ASN A 351 17.44 1.09 -4.53
N ASP A 352 16.71 1.09 -3.41
CA ASP A 352 15.46 0.34 -3.25
C ASP A 352 14.40 0.67 -4.30
N ILE A 353 14.29 1.94 -4.70
CA ILE A 353 13.33 2.40 -5.73
C ILE A 353 13.67 1.78 -7.09
N SER A 354 14.95 1.82 -7.49
CA SER A 354 15.41 1.25 -8.76
C SER A 354 15.24 -0.26 -8.76
N ILE A 355 15.53 -0.94 -7.64
CA ILE A 355 15.31 -2.38 -7.50
C ILE A 355 13.82 -2.69 -7.68
N ARG A 356 12.92 -1.92 -7.05
CA ARG A 356 11.48 -2.15 -7.17
C ARG A 356 10.97 -1.95 -8.60
N ILE A 357 11.43 -0.92 -9.30
CA ILE A 357 11.08 -0.71 -10.71
C ILE A 357 11.57 -1.88 -11.57
N GLN A 358 12.82 -2.32 -11.40
CA GLN A 358 13.37 -3.46 -12.15
C GLN A 358 12.62 -4.77 -11.88
N GLN A 359 12.20 -5.01 -10.64
CA GLN A 359 11.34 -6.14 -10.31
C GLN A 359 10.00 -6.07 -11.04
N ILE A 360 9.33 -4.90 -11.06
CA ILE A 360 8.05 -4.73 -11.77
C ILE A 360 8.21 -4.94 -13.28
N LEU A 361 9.31 -4.46 -13.88
CA LEU A 361 9.60 -4.67 -15.30
C LEU A 361 9.88 -6.16 -15.61
N TRP A 362 10.63 -6.83 -14.74
CA TRP A 362 10.89 -8.27 -14.86
C TRP A 362 9.62 -9.11 -14.71
N GLU A 363 8.75 -8.73 -13.76
CA GLU A 363 7.42 -9.30 -13.55
C GLU A 363 6.60 -9.18 -14.84
N HIS A 364 6.47 -7.96 -15.38
CA HIS A 364 5.74 -7.69 -16.61
C HIS A 364 6.26 -8.48 -17.82
N ASN A 365 7.59 -8.54 -18.01
CA ASN A 365 8.18 -9.36 -19.06
C ASN A 365 7.85 -10.85 -18.88
N SER A 366 7.85 -11.35 -17.64
CA SER A 366 7.49 -12.73 -17.35
C SER A 366 6.02 -13.03 -17.68
N TYR A 367 5.12 -12.07 -17.46
CA TYR A 367 3.71 -12.20 -17.84
C TYR A 367 3.51 -12.27 -19.36
N LEU A 368 4.17 -11.38 -20.11
CA LEU A 368 4.11 -11.37 -21.58
C LEU A 368 4.63 -12.67 -22.18
N GLU A 369 5.67 -13.25 -21.59
CA GLU A 369 6.25 -14.53 -22.02
C GLU A 369 5.49 -15.77 -21.55
N GLY A 370 4.28 -15.62 -20.98
CA GLY A 370 3.46 -16.76 -20.62
C GLY A 370 3.78 -17.40 -19.26
N ARG A 371 4.73 -16.85 -18.49
CA ARG A 371 5.22 -17.44 -17.24
C ARG A 371 4.28 -17.17 -16.06
N SER A 372 4.50 -17.88 -14.96
CA SER A 372 3.77 -17.66 -13.70
C SER A 372 4.06 -16.26 -13.14
N PHE A 373 3.00 -15.53 -12.77
CA PHE A 373 3.08 -14.24 -12.06
C PHE A 373 2.57 -14.34 -10.61
N ASN A 374 2.41 -15.57 -10.12
CA ASN A 374 1.99 -15.86 -8.75
C ASN A 374 3.01 -15.28 -7.74
N GLY A 375 2.52 -14.62 -6.69
CA GLY A 375 3.36 -13.91 -5.71
C GLY A 375 3.80 -12.50 -6.12
N HIS A 376 3.54 -12.06 -7.35
CA HIS A 376 3.92 -10.74 -7.85
C HIS A 376 2.81 -9.69 -7.71
N SER A 377 2.87 -8.90 -6.65
CA SER A 377 1.77 -8.03 -6.20
C SER A 377 1.19 -7.08 -7.26
N VAL A 378 1.99 -6.61 -8.23
CA VAL A 378 1.52 -5.63 -9.23
C VAL A 378 0.72 -6.33 -10.32
N LEU A 379 1.27 -7.42 -10.88
CA LEU A 379 0.59 -8.19 -11.91
C LEU A 379 -0.62 -8.95 -11.40
N MET A 380 -0.58 -9.46 -10.17
CA MET A 380 -1.75 -10.07 -9.56
C MET A 380 -2.90 -9.05 -9.48
N ARG A 381 -2.64 -7.81 -9.04
CA ARG A 381 -3.66 -6.73 -9.04
C ARG A 381 -4.19 -6.41 -10.43
N TRP A 382 -3.34 -6.42 -11.47
CA TRP A 382 -3.80 -6.25 -12.86
C TRP A 382 -4.83 -7.32 -13.24
N GLU A 383 -4.55 -8.58 -12.95
CA GLU A 383 -5.47 -9.69 -13.21
C GLU A 383 -6.76 -9.57 -12.38
N TYR A 384 -6.67 -9.11 -11.13
CA TYR A 384 -7.84 -8.83 -10.29
C TYR A 384 -8.70 -7.72 -10.90
N TRP A 385 -8.11 -6.65 -11.42
CA TRP A 385 -8.85 -5.54 -12.04
C TRP A 385 -9.52 -5.96 -13.34
N LYS A 386 -8.84 -6.74 -14.17
CA LYS A 386 -9.44 -7.33 -15.37
C LYS A 386 -10.64 -8.22 -15.02
N THR A 387 -10.48 -9.05 -14.00
CA THR A 387 -11.55 -9.92 -13.49
C THR A 387 -12.72 -9.11 -12.95
N ALA A 388 -12.44 -8.06 -12.16
CA ALA A 388 -13.45 -7.14 -11.64
C ALA A 388 -14.27 -6.46 -12.75
N ILE A 389 -13.58 -5.99 -13.80
CA ILE A 389 -14.24 -5.35 -14.94
C ILE A 389 -15.17 -6.32 -15.67
N ASN A 390 -14.79 -7.60 -15.77
CA ASN A 390 -15.67 -8.62 -16.36
C ASN A 390 -16.92 -8.83 -15.50
N ILE A 391 -16.77 -8.95 -14.18
CA ILE A 391 -17.90 -9.09 -13.25
C ILE A 391 -18.83 -7.86 -13.33
N ILE A 392 -18.27 -6.66 -13.34
CA ILE A 392 -19.05 -5.41 -13.47
C ILE A 392 -19.82 -5.36 -14.79
N LYS A 393 -19.33 -5.99 -15.86
CA LYS A 393 -20.07 -6.03 -17.14
C LYS A 393 -21.26 -6.97 -17.09
N GLU A 394 -21.16 -8.05 -16.31
CA GLU A 394 -22.25 -9.02 -16.13
C GLU A 394 -23.33 -8.44 -15.22
N ASP A 395 -22.96 -7.88 -14.05
CA ASP A 395 -23.88 -7.28 -13.07
C ASP A 395 -23.76 -5.75 -13.00
N PHE A 396 -24.07 -5.10 -14.12
CA PHE A 396 -23.73 -3.70 -14.37
C PHE A 396 -24.34 -2.66 -13.41
N LEU A 397 -25.64 -2.74 -13.13
CA LEU A 397 -26.34 -1.67 -12.42
C LEU A 397 -26.23 -1.79 -10.90
N PHE A 398 -26.47 -2.98 -10.37
CA PHE A 398 -26.59 -3.22 -8.93
C PHE A 398 -25.45 -4.07 -8.35
N GLY A 399 -24.58 -4.65 -9.19
CA GLY A 399 -23.50 -5.51 -8.74
C GLY A 399 -24.01 -6.80 -8.08
N VAL A 400 -23.06 -7.55 -7.51
CA VAL A 400 -23.29 -8.91 -7.01
C VAL A 400 -23.76 -8.95 -5.56
N GLY A 401 -23.88 -7.79 -4.89
CA GLY A 401 -24.25 -7.71 -3.49
C GLY A 401 -23.03 -7.71 -2.56
N THR A 402 -23.33 -7.57 -1.27
CA THR A 402 -22.33 -7.41 -0.20
C THR A 402 -21.58 -8.73 0.11
N GLY A 403 -22.25 -9.87 0.07
CA GLY A 403 -21.67 -11.17 0.47
C GLY A 403 -20.86 -11.87 -0.61
N ASP A 404 -21.33 -11.79 -1.85
CA ASP A 404 -20.96 -12.76 -2.90
C ASP A 404 -19.66 -12.41 -3.63
N VAL A 405 -19.05 -11.27 -3.29
CA VAL A 405 -17.89 -10.72 -4.01
C VAL A 405 -16.77 -11.75 -4.19
N GLN A 406 -16.36 -12.48 -3.14
CA GLN A 406 -15.28 -13.45 -3.28
C GLN A 406 -15.68 -14.66 -4.12
N ASP A 407 -16.92 -15.12 -3.99
CA ASP A 407 -17.43 -16.30 -4.66
C ASP A 407 -17.50 -16.05 -6.17
N VAL A 408 -18.05 -14.91 -6.57
CA VAL A 408 -18.08 -14.48 -7.99
C VAL A 408 -16.68 -14.26 -8.54
N PHE A 409 -15.74 -13.71 -7.76
CA PHE A 409 -14.34 -13.62 -8.18
C PHE A 409 -13.73 -15.00 -8.46
N ASN A 410 -13.96 -15.97 -7.57
CA ASN A 410 -13.42 -17.32 -7.72
C ASN A 410 -13.96 -18.01 -8.97
N GLU A 411 -15.25 -17.82 -9.29
CA GLU A 411 -15.88 -18.31 -10.51
C GLU A 411 -15.35 -17.59 -11.75
N GLN A 412 -15.27 -16.25 -11.72
CA GLN A 412 -14.74 -15.47 -12.83
C GLN A 412 -13.28 -15.82 -13.14
N PHE A 413 -12.44 -16.11 -12.14
CA PHE A 413 -11.08 -16.58 -12.39
C PHE A 413 -11.04 -17.92 -13.14
N LYS A 414 -12.01 -18.81 -12.90
CA LYS A 414 -12.14 -20.08 -13.66
C LYS A 414 -12.59 -19.79 -15.09
N LEU A 415 -13.58 -18.92 -15.29
CA LEU A 415 -14.06 -18.51 -16.62
C LEU A 415 -12.95 -17.85 -17.45
N ASN A 416 -12.18 -16.97 -16.82
CA ASN A 416 -11.04 -16.28 -17.44
C ASN A 416 -9.84 -17.20 -17.71
N LYS A 417 -9.88 -18.47 -17.25
CA LYS A 417 -8.75 -19.42 -17.27
C LYS A 417 -7.48 -18.79 -16.69
N SER A 418 -7.64 -18.09 -15.56
CA SER A 418 -6.55 -17.35 -14.93
C SER A 418 -5.42 -18.29 -14.49
N ARG A 419 -4.17 -17.85 -14.68
CA ARG A 419 -2.96 -18.58 -14.24
C ARG A 419 -2.68 -18.42 -12.74
N LEU A 420 -3.54 -17.72 -12.02
CA LEU A 420 -3.45 -17.56 -10.58
C LEU A 420 -3.77 -18.86 -9.86
N GLU A 421 -2.85 -19.29 -8.99
CA GLU A 421 -3.11 -20.35 -8.03
C GLU A 421 -4.21 -19.92 -7.05
N ASN A 422 -4.97 -20.87 -6.52
CA ASN A 422 -6.12 -20.58 -5.65
C ASN A 422 -5.76 -19.68 -4.45
N LYS A 423 -4.58 -19.86 -3.85
CA LYS A 423 -4.10 -19.04 -2.71
C LYS A 423 -3.87 -17.56 -3.06
N TYR A 424 -3.73 -17.24 -4.35
CA TYR A 424 -3.53 -15.88 -4.87
C TYR A 424 -4.79 -15.32 -5.55
N ARG A 425 -5.94 -15.98 -5.46
CA ARG A 425 -7.20 -15.47 -6.01
C ARG A 425 -7.86 -14.52 -5.01
N LEU A 426 -7.38 -13.27 -5.01
CA LEU A 426 -7.89 -12.21 -4.13
C LEU A 426 -8.85 -11.28 -4.89
N ARG A 427 -9.44 -10.35 -4.14
CA ARG A 427 -10.34 -9.30 -4.63
C ARG A 427 -9.56 -8.16 -5.30
N THR A 428 -10.26 -7.09 -5.64
CA THR A 428 -9.77 -5.98 -6.47
C THR A 428 -8.51 -5.28 -5.97
N HIS A 429 -8.28 -5.19 -4.65
CA HIS A 429 -7.32 -4.24 -4.08
C HIS A 429 -7.46 -2.83 -4.68
N ASN A 430 -8.70 -2.41 -4.94
CA ASN A 430 -9.04 -1.09 -5.45
C ASN A 430 -10.47 -0.80 -4.99
N GLN A 431 -10.65 0.24 -4.18
CA GLN A 431 -11.93 0.53 -3.56
C GLN A 431 -13.04 0.83 -4.56
N PHE A 432 -12.70 1.53 -5.65
CA PHE A 432 -13.67 1.91 -6.67
C PHE A 432 -14.17 0.68 -7.42
N LEU A 433 -13.25 -0.22 -7.81
CA LEU A 433 -13.63 -1.50 -8.39
C LEU A 433 -14.38 -2.40 -7.40
N ALA A 434 -14.00 -2.38 -6.11
CA ALA A 434 -14.69 -3.17 -5.08
C ALA A 434 -16.15 -2.74 -4.96
N TYR A 435 -16.42 -1.44 -4.93
CA TYR A 435 -17.79 -0.90 -4.90
C TYR A 435 -18.52 -1.09 -6.21
N GLY A 436 -17.82 -1.01 -7.35
CA GLY A 436 -18.40 -1.36 -8.66
C GLY A 436 -18.84 -2.81 -8.74
N VAL A 437 -18.04 -3.75 -8.23
CA VAL A 437 -18.43 -5.18 -8.18
C VAL A 437 -19.57 -5.40 -7.19
N SER A 438 -19.47 -4.84 -5.98
CA SER A 438 -20.45 -5.12 -4.91
C SER A 438 -21.81 -4.48 -5.17
N TYR A 439 -21.83 -3.26 -5.73
CA TYR A 439 -23.02 -2.40 -5.79
C TYR A 439 -23.30 -1.82 -7.19
N GLY A 440 -22.58 -2.29 -8.21
CA GLY A 440 -22.72 -1.83 -9.59
C GLY A 440 -22.32 -0.38 -9.79
N LEU A 441 -22.63 0.15 -10.97
CA LEU A 441 -22.36 1.55 -11.29
C LEU A 441 -23.13 2.53 -10.41
N ILE A 442 -24.34 2.18 -9.96
CA ILE A 442 -25.16 3.06 -9.12
C ILE A 442 -24.45 3.27 -7.77
N GLY A 443 -24.02 2.19 -7.12
CA GLY A 443 -23.32 2.29 -5.85
C GLY A 443 -21.94 2.93 -5.98
N LEU A 444 -21.20 2.65 -7.07
CA LEU A 444 -19.93 3.31 -7.35
C LEU A 444 -20.11 4.83 -7.53
N PHE A 445 -21.10 5.25 -8.32
CA PHE A 445 -21.37 6.67 -8.55
C PHE A 445 -21.79 7.38 -7.25
N TRP A 446 -22.66 6.74 -6.46
CA TRP A 446 -23.05 7.27 -5.15
C TRP A 446 -21.85 7.41 -4.20
N PHE A 447 -20.95 6.42 -4.19
CA PHE A 447 -19.73 6.47 -3.40
C PHE A 447 -18.81 7.63 -3.81
N ILE A 448 -18.63 7.85 -5.11
CA ILE A 448 -17.87 9.00 -5.64
C ILE A 448 -18.51 10.32 -5.19
N ILE A 449 -19.85 10.45 -5.26
CA ILE A 449 -20.56 11.62 -4.74
C ILE A 449 -20.25 11.82 -3.25
N CYS A 450 -20.31 10.76 -2.43
CA CYS A 450 -20.06 10.88 -0.99
C CYS A 450 -18.65 11.37 -0.66
N LEU A 451 -17.66 11.05 -1.49
CA LEU A 451 -16.28 11.54 -1.34
C LEU A 451 -16.11 12.99 -1.80
N PHE A 452 -16.60 13.35 -2.98
CA PHE A 452 -16.28 14.62 -3.63
C PHE A 452 -17.30 15.74 -3.38
N TYR A 453 -18.58 15.42 -3.14
CA TYR A 453 -19.59 16.45 -2.89
C TYR A 453 -19.26 17.32 -1.67
N PRO A 454 -18.94 16.77 -0.48
CA PRO A 454 -18.56 17.61 0.66
C PRO A 454 -17.29 18.42 0.40
N PHE A 455 -16.32 17.81 -0.31
CA PHE A 455 -15.06 18.46 -0.67
C PHE A 455 -15.26 19.73 -1.51
N ILE A 456 -16.13 19.67 -2.51
CA ILE A 456 -16.42 20.80 -3.40
C ILE A 456 -17.37 21.79 -2.73
N LYS A 457 -18.50 21.30 -2.18
CA LYS A 457 -19.57 22.14 -1.62
C LYS A 457 -19.07 23.05 -0.49
N PHE A 458 -18.22 22.53 0.39
CA PHE A 458 -17.65 23.28 1.51
C PHE A 458 -16.28 23.91 1.19
N ARG A 459 -15.87 23.93 -0.09
CA ARG A 459 -14.60 24.49 -0.56
C ARG A 459 -13.38 23.95 0.21
N LEU A 460 -13.40 22.66 0.54
CA LEU A 460 -12.40 22.01 1.38
C LEU A 460 -11.05 21.89 0.69
N TYR A 461 -11.01 22.10 -0.63
CA TYR A 461 -9.77 22.30 -1.37
C TYR A 461 -8.94 23.52 -0.90
N LYS A 462 -9.52 24.42 -0.09
CA LYS A 462 -8.78 25.51 0.58
C LYS A 462 -8.23 25.11 1.96
N ASN A 463 -8.71 24.02 2.54
CA ASN A 463 -8.27 23.55 3.85
C ASN A 463 -7.13 22.53 3.67
N TYR A 464 -5.91 22.95 4.02
CA TYR A 464 -4.70 22.13 3.87
C TYR A 464 -4.81 20.75 4.54
N ILE A 465 -5.31 20.70 5.77
CA ILE A 465 -5.39 19.44 6.55
C ILE A 465 -6.37 18.47 5.88
N TYR A 466 -7.57 18.96 5.52
CA TYR A 466 -8.58 18.11 4.88
C TYR A 466 -8.16 17.67 3.48
N PHE A 467 -7.57 18.57 2.69
CA PHE A 467 -7.06 18.20 1.36
C PHE A 467 -6.00 17.11 1.49
N ALA A 468 -4.98 17.31 2.34
CA ALA A 468 -3.95 16.31 2.57
C ALA A 468 -4.55 14.94 2.96
N PHE A 469 -5.50 14.94 3.91
CA PHE A 469 -6.21 13.74 4.32
C PHE A 469 -6.97 13.07 3.16
N LEU A 470 -7.81 13.82 2.44
CA LEU A 470 -8.63 13.26 1.37
C LEU A 470 -7.77 12.75 0.20
N SER A 471 -6.70 13.46 -0.16
CA SER A 471 -5.74 13.00 -1.17
C SER A 471 -5.09 11.67 -0.78
N ILE A 472 -4.63 11.54 0.47
CA ILE A 472 -4.03 10.29 0.97
C ILE A 472 -5.04 9.15 0.92
N ILE A 473 -6.29 9.39 1.34
CA ILE A 473 -7.36 8.39 1.29
C ILE A 473 -7.67 7.97 -0.15
N ILE A 474 -7.83 8.91 -1.08
CA ILE A 474 -8.13 8.60 -2.49
C ILE A 474 -6.98 7.80 -3.12
N LEU A 475 -5.72 8.22 -2.92
CA LEU A 475 -4.56 7.50 -3.44
C LEU A 475 -4.44 6.09 -2.83
N SER A 476 -4.78 5.94 -1.55
CA SER A 476 -4.91 4.64 -0.90
C SER A 476 -6.01 3.79 -1.54
N MET A 477 -7.17 4.37 -1.85
CA MET A 477 -8.31 3.69 -2.48
C MET A 477 -8.04 3.20 -3.91
N ILE A 478 -7.08 3.81 -4.62
CA ILE A 478 -6.65 3.36 -5.96
C ILE A 478 -5.82 2.07 -5.88
N SER A 479 -5.01 1.93 -4.82
CA SER A 479 -4.04 0.84 -4.67
C SER A 479 -4.47 -0.26 -3.71
N GLU A 480 -5.47 0.00 -2.88
CA GLU A 480 -6.03 -0.91 -1.88
C GLU A 480 -7.54 -0.68 -1.67
N ASP A 481 -8.20 -1.72 -1.18
CA ASP A 481 -9.59 -1.73 -0.73
C ASP A 481 -9.70 -1.16 0.70
N THR A 482 -9.46 0.14 0.81
CA THR A 482 -9.34 0.89 2.07
C THR A 482 -10.49 0.70 3.06
N LEU A 483 -11.73 0.67 2.56
CA LEU A 483 -12.95 0.52 3.36
C LEU A 483 -13.37 -0.94 3.55
N GLU A 484 -12.53 -1.92 3.20
CA GLU A 484 -12.76 -3.35 3.48
C GLU A 484 -11.97 -3.84 4.70
N THR A 485 -11.13 -2.95 5.27
CA THR A 485 -10.30 -3.24 6.45
C THR A 485 -10.70 -2.38 7.63
N GLN A 486 -10.77 -2.96 8.84
CA GLN A 486 -11.17 -2.22 10.05
C GLN A 486 -10.34 -0.95 10.29
N ALA A 487 -9.03 -1.01 10.08
CA ALA A 487 -8.15 0.15 10.27
C ALA A 487 -8.44 1.26 9.25
N GLY A 488 -8.64 0.91 7.97
CA GLY A 488 -8.94 1.89 6.93
C GLY A 488 -10.35 2.50 7.08
N ILE A 489 -11.34 1.68 7.46
CA ILE A 489 -12.70 2.11 7.79
C ILE A 489 -12.67 3.14 8.93
N ASN A 490 -12.03 2.80 10.05
CA ASN A 490 -11.95 3.70 11.20
C ASN A 490 -11.18 4.97 10.88
N LEU A 491 -10.07 4.89 10.13
CA LEU A 491 -9.29 6.05 9.72
C LEU A 491 -10.15 7.02 8.89
N PHE A 492 -10.85 6.49 7.88
CA PHE A 492 -11.72 7.26 7.02
C PHE A 492 -12.90 7.85 7.82
N ALA A 493 -13.69 7.00 8.47
CA ALA A 493 -14.89 7.42 9.18
C ALA A 493 -14.58 8.43 10.29
N PHE A 494 -13.50 8.24 11.05
CA PHE A 494 -13.09 9.14 12.11
C PHE A 494 -12.67 10.51 11.59
N PHE A 495 -11.61 10.58 10.77
CA PHE A 495 -11.08 11.89 10.34
C PHE A 495 -12.02 12.61 9.37
N ASN A 496 -12.70 11.89 8.47
CA ASN A 496 -13.64 12.51 7.56
C ASN A 496 -14.78 13.18 8.34
N THR A 497 -15.35 12.48 9.33
CA THR A 497 -16.39 13.04 10.21
C THR A 497 -15.88 14.23 11.01
N LEU A 498 -14.72 14.11 11.67
CA LEU A 498 -14.14 15.18 12.48
C LEU A 498 -13.95 16.48 11.69
N PHE A 499 -13.39 16.38 10.50
CA PHE A 499 -13.13 17.56 9.68
C PHE A 499 -14.43 18.15 9.10
N LEU A 500 -15.34 17.30 8.63
CA LEU A 500 -16.56 17.75 7.98
C LEU A 500 -17.58 18.36 8.93
N LEU A 501 -17.75 17.79 10.13
CA LEU A 501 -18.70 18.30 11.11
C LEU A 501 -18.23 19.57 11.80
N ARG A 502 -16.91 19.77 11.92
CA ARG A 502 -16.35 21.04 12.42
C ARG A 502 -16.55 22.20 11.43
N LEU A 503 -16.43 21.96 10.12
CA LEU A 503 -16.37 23.03 9.13
C LEU A 503 -17.71 23.74 8.88
N LYS A 504 -18.82 23.21 9.39
CA LYS A 504 -20.14 23.86 9.33
C LYS A 504 -20.18 25.17 10.12
N GLU A 505 -19.42 25.30 11.21
CA GLU A 505 -19.38 26.53 12.03
C GLU A 505 -18.71 27.73 11.33
N ASN A 506 -17.75 27.49 10.43
CA ASN A 506 -17.03 28.57 9.73
C ASN A 506 -17.77 29.13 8.50
N ILE A 507 -18.91 28.54 8.12
CA ILE A 507 -19.69 28.94 6.94
C ILE A 507 -21.00 29.63 7.36
N THR A 508 -21.45 29.41 8.60
CA THR A 508 -22.64 30.03 9.19
C THR A 508 -22.34 31.27 10.05
N ASN A 509 -21.07 31.62 10.21
CA ASN A 509 -20.56 32.91 10.70
C ASN A 509 -19.77 33.57 9.58
#